data_AF-A0A1H6BF40-F1
#
_entry.id   AF-A0A1H6BF40-F1
#
_cell.length_a   1.000
_cell.length_b   1.000
_cell.length_c   1.000
_cell.angle_alpha   90.00
_cell.angle_beta   90.00
_cell.angle_gamma   90.00
#
_symmetry.space_group_name_H-M   'P 1'
#
loop_
_entity.id
_entity.type
_entity.pdbx_description
1 polymer ?
#
loop_
_entity_poly.entity_id
_entity_poly.type
_entity_poly.pdbx_seq_one_letter_code
_entity_poly.pdbx_strand_id
1 'polypeptide(L)'
;MPARDFANHPLVRSEFTGEMISTHSEEWRHECEVAFLLAMPLAKRNVFLDGVAGTTDREDRGIKGVRGEAAVAFLRSEIQRLSEIRQRK
;
A
#
# COMPACT_ATOMS: atom_id res chain seq x y z
N MET A 1 -2.07 -5.52 -33.28
CA MET A 1 -2.20 -5.23 -31.83
C MET A 1 -2.66 -3.78 -31.70
N PRO A 2 -3.90 -3.48 -31.27
CA PRO A 2 -4.30 -2.10 -31.10
C PRO A 2 -3.50 -1.49 -29.94
N ALA A 3 -3.00 -0.27 -30.13
CA ALA A 3 -2.40 0.52 -29.08
C ALA A 3 -3.44 0.68 -27.95
N ARG A 4 -3.06 0.36 -26.71
CA ARG A 4 -3.91 0.64 -25.55
C ARG A 4 -4.10 2.16 -25.51
N ASP A 5 -5.33 2.62 -25.70
CA ASP A 5 -5.70 4.02 -25.53
C ASP A 5 -5.54 4.39 -24.05
N PHE A 6 -4.37 4.93 -23.71
CA PHE A 6 -4.09 5.46 -22.37
C PHE A 6 -4.83 6.79 -22.10
N ALA A 7 -5.57 7.31 -23.08
CA ALA A 7 -6.22 8.61 -23.04
C ALA A 7 -7.51 8.67 -22.19
N ASN A 8 -7.99 7.53 -21.66
CA ASN A 8 -9.28 7.46 -20.98
C ASN A 8 -9.25 6.66 -19.66
N HIS A 9 -8.15 6.77 -18.91
CA HIS A 9 -8.08 6.16 -17.58
C HIS A 9 -8.86 6.98 -16.56
N PRO A 10 -9.70 6.35 -15.71
CA PRO A 10 -10.39 7.08 -14.66
C PRO A 10 -9.36 7.72 -13.73
N LEU A 11 -9.54 9.02 -13.49
CA LEU A 11 -8.73 9.80 -12.57
C LEU A 11 -9.38 9.78 -11.18
N VAL A 12 -8.55 9.68 -10.16
CA VAL A 12 -8.96 9.72 -8.76
C VAL A 12 -8.12 10.75 -8.03
N ARG A 13 -8.70 11.38 -7.01
CA ARG A 13 -7.98 12.35 -6.19
C ARG A 13 -7.12 11.60 -5.16
N SER A 14 -5.81 11.78 -5.25
CA SER A 14 -4.84 11.26 -4.29
C SER A 14 -5.16 11.73 -2.87
N GLU A 15 -5.09 10.83 -1.89
CA GLU A 15 -5.19 11.23 -0.49
C GLU A 15 -3.89 11.85 0.03
N PHE A 16 -2.74 11.47 -0.54
CA PHE A 16 -1.42 11.93 -0.10
C PHE A 16 -1.04 13.31 -0.63
N THR A 17 -1.32 13.57 -1.91
CA THR A 17 -0.95 14.83 -2.59
C THR A 17 -2.14 15.74 -2.83
N GLY A 18 -3.37 15.20 -2.85
CA GLY A 18 -4.57 15.95 -3.21
C GLY A 18 -4.73 16.21 -4.72
N GLU A 19 -3.81 15.73 -5.53
CA GLU A 19 -3.81 15.86 -7.00
C GLU A 19 -4.64 14.77 -7.67
N MET A 20 -5.02 14.97 -8.93
CA MET A 20 -5.70 13.95 -9.73
C MET A 20 -4.68 13.00 -10.33
N ILE A 21 -4.72 11.73 -9.92
CA ILE A 21 -3.85 10.66 -10.42
C ILE A 21 -4.66 9.62 -11.20
N SER A 22 -4.01 8.93 -12.13
CA SER A 22 -4.65 7.84 -12.89
C SER A 22 -4.81 6.60 -12.03
N THR A 23 -5.93 5.91 -12.14
CA THR A 23 -6.15 4.61 -11.48
C THR A 23 -5.24 3.48 -11.99
N HIS A 24 -4.49 3.71 -13.06
CA HIS A 24 -3.49 2.78 -13.59
C HIS A 24 -2.05 3.16 -13.20
N SER A 25 -1.88 4.24 -12.45
CA SER A 25 -0.58 4.72 -11.99
C SER A 25 -0.05 3.86 -10.82
N GLU A 26 1.28 3.77 -10.69
CA GLU A 26 1.89 3.08 -9.55
C GLU A 26 1.61 3.84 -8.25
N GLU A 27 1.45 5.16 -8.33
CA GLU A 27 0.99 6.03 -7.24
C GLU A 27 -0.37 5.57 -6.71
N TRP A 28 -1.36 5.36 -7.59
CA TRP A 28 -2.68 4.88 -7.15
C TRP A 28 -2.62 3.46 -6.57
N ARG A 29 -1.82 2.58 -7.18
CA ARG A 29 -1.61 1.23 -6.66
C ARG A 29 -1.00 1.26 -5.26
N HIS A 30 -0.03 2.14 -5.05
CA HIS A 30 0.60 2.34 -3.75
C HIS A 30 -0.38 2.87 -2.71
N GLU A 31 -1.18 3.89 -3.06
CA GLU A 31 -2.22 4.42 -2.18
C GLU A 31 -3.23 3.35 -1.77
N CYS A 32 -3.67 2.52 -2.72
CA CYS A 32 -4.56 1.41 -2.43
C CYS A 32 -3.93 0.39 -1.47
N GLU A 33 -2.65 0.06 -1.66
CA GLU A 33 -1.92 -0.85 -0.75
C GLU A 33 -1.86 -0.27 0.68
N VAL A 34 -1.48 1.00 0.82
CA VAL A 34 -1.38 1.66 2.13
C VAL A 34 -2.76 1.81 2.78
N ALA A 35 -3.79 2.18 2.02
CA ALA A 35 -5.17 2.30 2.52
C ALA A 35 -5.72 0.94 2.98
N PHE A 36 -5.45 -0.13 2.23
CA PHE A 36 -5.83 -1.49 2.60
C PHE A 36 -5.13 -1.93 3.89
N LEU A 37 -3.83 -1.70 4.03
CA LEU A 37 -3.09 -1.99 5.26
C LEU A 37 -3.64 -1.18 6.43
N LEU A 38 -3.93 0.11 6.24
CA LEU A 38 -4.50 0.99 7.26
C LEU A 38 -5.90 0.54 7.73
N ALA A 39 -6.69 -0.07 6.86
CA ALA A 39 -8.02 -0.58 7.20
C ALA A 39 -7.97 -1.88 8.04
N MET A 40 -6.85 -2.62 8.04
CA MET A 40 -6.72 -3.83 8.86
C MET A 40 -6.55 -3.52 10.35
N PRO A 41 -7.05 -4.39 11.25
CA PRO A 41 -6.67 -4.38 12.65
C PRO A 41 -5.16 -4.48 12.83
N LEU A 42 -4.61 -3.77 13.83
CA LEU A 42 -3.16 -3.65 14.06
C LEU A 42 -2.46 -5.01 14.15
N ALA A 43 -3.04 -5.97 14.88
CA ALA A 43 -2.46 -7.31 15.02
C ALA A 43 -2.34 -8.03 13.66
N LYS A 44 -3.38 -7.96 12.83
CA LYS A 44 -3.38 -8.58 11.49
C LYS A 44 -2.42 -7.88 10.54
N ARG A 45 -2.33 -6.55 10.62
CA ARG A 45 -1.38 -5.75 9.84
C ARG A 45 0.06 -6.13 10.16
N ASN A 46 0.41 -6.27 11.43
CA ASN A 46 1.76 -6.64 11.83
C ASN A 46 2.15 -8.03 11.31
N VAL A 47 1.25 -9.01 11.41
CA VAL A 47 1.49 -10.33 10.81
C VAL A 47 1.65 -10.24 9.28
N PHE A 48 0.84 -9.42 8.61
CA PHE A 48 0.95 -9.23 7.16
C PHE A 48 2.28 -8.57 6.75
N LEU A 49 2.76 -7.60 7.54
CA LEU A 49 4.00 -6.88 7.29
C LEU A 49 5.23 -7.73 7.63
N ASP A 50 5.30 -8.27 8.84
CA ASP A 50 6.49 -8.92 9.38
C ASP A 50 6.54 -10.44 9.11
N GLY A 51 5.40 -11.05 8.79
CA GLY A 51 5.24 -12.50 8.74
C GLY A 51 4.99 -13.12 10.12
N VAL A 52 4.72 -14.41 10.14
CA VAL A 52 4.60 -15.18 11.39
C VAL A 52 5.99 -15.57 11.86
N ALA A 53 6.34 -15.22 13.10
CA ALA A 53 7.65 -15.56 13.65
C ALA A 53 7.81 -17.10 13.78
N GLY A 54 8.95 -17.62 13.34
CA GLY A 54 9.29 -19.05 13.45
C GLY A 54 8.75 -19.94 12.34
N THR A 55 8.03 -19.40 11.36
CA THR A 55 7.62 -20.15 10.17
C THR A 55 8.75 -20.24 9.14
N THR A 56 8.87 -21.39 8.49
CA THR A 56 9.70 -21.57 7.28
C THR A 56 8.87 -21.53 6.01
N ASP A 57 7.53 -21.50 6.13
CA ASP A 57 6.62 -21.52 5.00
C ASP A 57 6.70 -20.22 4.21
N ARG A 58 6.73 -20.37 2.89
CA ARG A 58 6.84 -19.24 1.97
C ARG A 58 5.65 -18.29 2.09
N GLU A 59 4.49 -18.81 2.43
CA GLU A 59 3.22 -18.08 2.54
C GLU A 59 3.16 -17.21 3.80
N ASP A 60 3.85 -17.61 4.87
CA ASP A 60 3.83 -16.92 6.17
C ASP A 60 4.99 -15.91 6.35
N ARG A 61 5.82 -15.68 5.33
CA ARG A 61 6.96 -14.75 5.39
C ARG A 61 6.57 -13.27 5.46
N GLY A 62 5.31 -12.94 5.21
CA GLY A 62 4.82 -11.56 5.13
C GLY A 62 5.52 -10.71 4.06
N ILE A 63 5.27 -9.40 4.07
CA ILE A 63 5.95 -8.46 3.18
C ILE A 63 7.45 -8.42 3.46
N LYS A 64 7.87 -8.54 4.73
CA LYS A 64 9.27 -8.53 5.15
C LYS A 64 10.10 -9.60 4.43
N GLY A 65 9.62 -10.83 4.34
CA GLY A 65 10.38 -11.89 3.67
C GLY A 65 10.27 -11.91 2.15
N VAL A 66 9.43 -11.06 1.54
CA VAL A 66 9.31 -10.91 0.07
C VAL A 66 10.00 -9.65 -0.45
N ARG A 67 9.77 -8.51 0.22
CA ARG A 67 10.25 -7.17 -0.19
C ARG A 67 11.35 -6.61 0.71
N GLY A 68 11.66 -7.26 1.84
CA GLY A 68 12.70 -6.86 2.78
C GLY A 68 12.23 -5.89 3.86
N GLU A 69 13.08 -5.69 4.87
CA GLU A 69 12.80 -4.83 6.03
C GLU A 69 12.63 -3.36 5.65
N ALA A 70 13.43 -2.87 4.70
CA ALA A 70 13.34 -1.48 4.24
C ALA A 70 11.97 -1.16 3.63
N ALA A 71 11.39 -2.10 2.88
CA ALA A 71 10.05 -1.94 2.31
C ALA A 71 8.97 -1.91 3.40
N VAL A 72 9.12 -2.74 4.45
CA VAL A 72 8.18 -2.72 5.59
C VAL A 72 8.29 -1.42 6.38
N ALA A 73 9.50 -0.92 6.62
CA ALA A 73 9.71 0.36 7.28
C ALA A 73 9.06 1.51 6.51
N PHE A 74 9.24 1.53 5.18
CA PHE A 74 8.59 2.49 4.29
C PHE A 74 7.06 2.40 4.32
N LEU A 75 6.50 1.18 4.25
CA LEU A 75 5.05 1.00 4.35
C LEU A 75 4.52 1.48 5.71
N ARG A 76 5.24 1.24 6.81
CA ARG A 76 4.83 1.73 8.13
C ARG A 76 4.80 3.26 8.20
N SER A 77 5.79 3.94 7.62
CA SER A 77 5.79 5.42 7.58
C SER A 77 4.63 5.96 6.73
N GLU A 78 4.35 5.34 5.58
CA GLU A 78 3.24 5.77 4.71
C GLU A 78 1.87 5.50 5.35
N ILE A 79 1.71 4.39 6.07
CA ILE A 79 0.50 4.08 6.84
C ILE A 79 0.27 5.13 7.93
N GLN A 80 1.33 5.51 8.66
CA GLN A 80 1.25 6.57 9.66
C GLN A 80 0.84 7.90 9.02
N ARG A 81 1.50 8.28 7.92
CA ARG A 81 1.19 9.50 7.17
C ARG A 81 -0.26 9.55 6.71
N LEU A 82 -0.77 8.46 6.13
CA LEU A 82 -2.17 8.37 5.69
C LEU A 82 -3.15 8.47 6.87
N SER A 83 -2.82 7.85 8.01
CA SER A 83 -3.62 7.95 9.23
C SER A 83 -3.73 9.40 9.71
N GLU A 84 -2.62 10.14 9.72
CA GLU A 84 -2.60 11.56 10.11
C GLU A 84 -3.41 12.43 9.15
N ILE A 85 -3.32 12.19 7.84
CA ILE A 85 -4.12 12.90 6.83
C ILE A 85 -5.61 12.65 7.06
N ARG A 86 -6.01 11.40 7.30
CA ARG A 86 -7.42 11.05 7.54
C ARG A 86 -7.97 11.60 8.85
N GLN A 87 -7.14 11.77 9.87
CA GLN A 87 -7.54 12.41 11.13
C GLN A 87 -7.71 13.92 11.03
N ARG A 88 -7.10 14.57 10.02
CA ARG A 88 -7.19 16.02 9.79
C ARG A 88 -8.32 16.43 8.84
N LYS A 89 -8.92 15.47 8.14
CA LYS A 89 -10.12 15.67 7.30
C LYS A 89 -11.38 15.60 8.16
#